data_AF-A0A8J2PM51-F1
#
_entry.id   AF-A0A8J2PM51-F1
#
_cell.length_a   1.000
_cell.length_b   1.000
_cell.length_c   1.000
_cell.angle_alpha   90.00
_cell.angle_beta   90.00
_cell.angle_gamma   90.00
#
_symmetry.space_group_name_H-M   'P 1'
#
loop_
_entity.id
_entity.type
_entity.pdbx_description
1 polymer ?
#
loop_
_entity_poly.entity_id
_entity_poly.type
_entity_poly.pdbx_seq_one_letter_code
_entity_poly.pdbx_strand_id
1 'polypeptide(L)' 'MGTGDRLLDIPCKVCGDRSSGKHYGIYSCDGCSGFFKRSIHRNRVYTCKAQGDLKGRCPI' A
#
# COMPACT_ATOMS: atom_id res chain seq x y z
N MET A 1 -17.45 17.11 11.66
CA MET A 1 -16.62 16.02 11.13
C MET A 1 -15.23 16.58 10.93
N GLY A 2 -14.28 16.15 11.78
CA GLY A 2 -13.02 16.87 12.05
C GLY A 2 -12.09 17.01 10.86
N THR A 3 -11.75 18.25 10.55
CA THR A 3 -10.65 18.67 9.66
C THR A 3 -9.32 18.59 10.40
N GLY A 4 -8.91 17.38 10.78
CA GLY A 4 -7.76 17.15 11.67
C GLY A 4 -6.44 16.74 10.99
N ASP A 5 -6.39 16.51 9.68
CA ASP A 5 -5.17 16.00 9.01
C ASP A 5 -5.10 16.42 7.53
N ARG A 6 -4.94 17.73 7.28
CA ARG A 6 -4.77 18.30 5.93
C ARG A 6 -3.39 18.94 5.72
N LEU A 7 -2.37 18.58 6.50
CA LEU A 7 -1.06 19.22 6.36
C LEU A 7 -0.12 18.52 5.37
N LEU A 8 -0.41 17.28 4.96
CA LEU A 8 0.49 16.53 4.09
C LEU A 8 -0.31 15.75 3.04
N ASP A 9 -0.48 16.34 1.85
CA ASP A 9 -0.94 15.64 0.64
C ASP A 9 0.18 14.69 0.14
N ILE A 10 0.59 13.78 1.02
CA ILE A 10 1.64 12.81 0.73
C ILE A 10 0.98 11.59 0.09
N PRO A 11 1.37 11.22 -1.13
CA PRO A 11 0.85 10.03 -1.76
C PRO A 11 1.39 8.77 -1.08
N CYS A 12 0.56 7.74 -1.03
CA CYS A 12 0.95 6.39 -0.66
C CYS A 12 2.10 5.93 -1.54
N LYS A 13 3.22 5.55 -0.94
CA LYS A 13 4.41 5.08 -1.68
C LYS A 13 4.21 3.73 -2.38
N VAL A 14 3.08 3.06 -2.15
CA VAL A 14 2.78 1.74 -2.72
C VAL A 14 1.82 1.85 -3.92
N CYS A 15 0.66 2.48 -3.75
CA CYS A 15 -0.35 2.61 -4.82
C CYS A 15 -0.53 4.03 -5.38
N GLY A 16 0.06 5.05 -4.77
CA GLY A 16 -0.09 6.45 -5.19
C GLY A 16 -1.36 7.16 -4.68
N ASP A 17 -2.31 6.44 -4.08
CA ASP A 17 -3.53 7.02 -3.49
C ASP A 17 -3.21 7.88 -2.25
N ARG A 18 -4.20 8.60 -1.71
CA ARG A 18 -4.05 9.44 -0.51
C ARG A 18 -3.55 8.61 0.67
N SER A 19 -2.40 9.01 1.23
CA SER A 19 -1.89 8.40 2.46
C SER A 19 -2.75 8.81 3.66
N SER A 20 -2.91 7.89 4.61
CA SER A 20 -3.45 8.15 5.94
C SER A 20 -2.36 8.43 6.98
N GLY A 21 -1.09 8.46 6.56
CA GLY A 21 0.07 8.65 7.42
C GLY A 21 1.15 7.58 7.24
N LYS A 22 2.09 7.52 8.19
CA LYS A 22 3.16 6.51 8.19
C LYS A 22 2.63 5.19 8.77
N HIS A 23 2.74 4.12 8.00
CA HIS A 23 2.53 2.74 8.45
C HIS A 23 3.79 1.94 8.15
N TYR A 24 4.30 1.20 9.14
CA TYR A 24 5.49 0.35 9.00
C TYR A 24 6.73 1.08 8.43
N GLY A 25 6.88 2.38 8.75
CA GLY A 25 8.03 3.19 8.35
C GLY A 25 7.89 3.96 7.04
N ILE A 26 6.83 3.74 6.25
CA ILE A 26 6.57 4.49 5.01
C ILE A 26 5.20 5.15 5.00
N TYR A 27 5.04 6.22 4.23
CA TYR A 27 3.72 6.80 3.96
C TYR A 27 2.90 5.85 3.09
N SER A 28 1.76 5.39 3.60
CA SER A 28 0.86 4.49 2.88
C SER A 28 -0.61 4.79 3.20
N CYS A 29 -1.52 4.26 2.40
CA CYS A 29 -2.96 4.30 2.68
C CYS A 29 -3.37 3.09 3.53
N ASP A 30 -4.56 3.13 4.13
CA ASP A 30 -5.09 2.06 4.98
C ASP A 30 -5.23 0.73 4.22
N GLY A 31 -5.52 0.79 2.92
CA GLY A 31 -5.59 -0.39 2.06
C GLY A 31 -4.25 -1.13 1.95
N CYS A 32 -3.17 -0.41 1.65
CA CYS A 32 -1.83 -0.98 1.52
C CYS A 32 -1.29 -1.47 2.87
N SER A 33 -1.49 -0.68 3.94
CA SER A 33 -1.13 -1.06 5.31
C SER A 33 -1.84 -2.35 5.74
N GLY A 34 -3.15 -2.43 5.50
CA GLY A 34 -3.95 -3.61 5.81
C GLY A 34 -3.58 -4.83 4.96
N PHE A 35 -3.30 -4.65 3.67
CA PHE A 35 -2.79 -5.72 2.80
C PHE A 35 -1.50 -6.29 3.36
N PHE A 36 -0.50 -5.43 3.61
CA PHE A 36 0.80 -5.84 4.15
C PHE A 36 0.66 -6.60 5.47
N LYS A 37 -0.14 -6.07 6.41
CA LYS A 37 -0.42 -6.75 7.69
C LYS A 37 -0.98 -8.16 7.50
N ARG A 38 -1.96 -8.33 6.60
CA ARG A 38 -2.56 -9.64 6.31
C ARG A 38 -1.58 -10.59 5.63
N SER A 39 -0.77 -10.09 4.71
CA SER A 39 0.23 -10.87 3.99
C SER A 39 1.30 -11.42 4.93
N ILE A 40 1.85 -10.60 5.81
CA ILE A 40 2.87 -11.01 6.79
C ILE A 40 2.26 -11.94 7.85
N HIS A 41 1.11 -11.59 8.44
CA HIS A 41 0.49 -12.41 9.48
C HIS A 41 0.13 -13.83 9.00
N ARG A 42 -0.13 -14.01 7.70
CA ARG A 42 -0.44 -15.31 7.10
C ARG A 42 0.71 -15.90 6.29
N ASN A 43 1.90 -15.30 6.33
CA ASN A 43 3.09 -15.69 5.56
C ASN A 43 2.76 -16.00 4.08
N ARG A 44 1.93 -15.16 3.45
CA ARG A 44 1.44 -15.39 2.08
C ARG A 44 2.54 -15.15 1.06
N VAL A 45 2.78 -16.15 0.22
CA VAL A 45 3.60 -16.03 -1.00
C VAL A 45 2.66 -15.78 -2.17
N TYR A 46 2.84 -14.67 -2.88
CA TYR A 46 2.04 -14.31 -4.04
C TYR A 46 2.80 -14.62 -5.33
N THR A 47 2.10 -15.24 -6.29
CA THR A 47 2.62 -15.43 -7.64
C THR A 47 1.91 -14.45 -8.57
N CYS A 48 2.67 -13.55 -9.18
CA CYS A 48 2.13 -12.59 -10.15
C CYS A 48 1.56 -13.35 -11.36
N LYS A 49 0.28 -13.13 -11.66
CA LYS A 49 -0.41 -13.80 -12.79
C LYS A 49 -0.13 -13.13 -14.14
N ALA A 50 0.45 -11.93 -14.14
CA ALA A 50 0.80 -11.24 -15.37
C ALA A 50 1.84 -12.03 -16.18
N GLN A 51 1.70 -12.02 -17.51
CA GLN A 51 2.60 -12.68 -18.46
C GLN A 51 3.36 -11.63 -19.29
N GLY A 52 4.42 -12.07 -19.98
CA GLY A 52 5.25 -11.20 -20.81
C GLY A 52 5.98 -10.13 -19.98
N ASP A 53 6.11 -8.93 -20.54
CA ASP A 53 6.87 -7.82 -19.93
C ASP A 53 6.33 -7.34 -18.58
N LEU A 54 5.08 -7.67 -18.24
CA LEU A 54 4.44 -7.31 -16.99
C LEU A 54 4.68 -8.33 -15.87
N LYS A 55 5.33 -9.46 -16.15
CA LYS A 55 5.64 -10.48 -15.15
C LYS A 55 6.54 -9.89 -14.06
N GLY A 56 6.06 -9.89 -12.81
CA GLY A 56 6.77 -9.30 -11.67
C GLY A 56 6.49 -7.81 -11.45
N ARG A 57 5.83 -7.13 -12.40
CA ARG A 57 5.29 -5.78 -12.22
C ARG A 57 3.82 -5.84 -11.81
N CYS A 58 3.58 -6.43 -10.64
CA CYS A 58 2.25 -6.48 -10.07
C CYS A 58 2.00 -5.19 -9.25
N PRO A 59 1.12 -4.27 -9.71
CA PRO A 59 0.63 -3.22 -8.83
C PRO A 59 -0.18 -3.87 -7.69
N ILE A 60 -0.10 -3.29 -6.49
CA ILE A 60 -0.85 -3.76 -5.31
C ILE A 60 -2.37 -3.68 -5.52
#